data_AF-A0A6V7JBV2-F1
#
_entry.id   AF-A0A6V7JBV2-F1
#
_cell.length_a   1.000
_cell.length_b   1.000
_cell.length_c   1.000
_cell.angle_alpha   90.00
_cell.angle_beta   90.00
_cell.angle_gamma   90.00
#
_symmetry.space_group_name_H-M   'P 1'
#
loop_
_entity.id
_entity.type
_entity.pdbx_description
1 polymer ?
#
loop_
_entity_poly.entity_id
_entity_poly.type
_entity_poly.pdbx_seq_one_letter_code
_entity_poly.pdbx_strand_id
1 'polypeptide(L)'
;YDQWKDDMEKRRRHFETSTGLVLFPSTNGDNNDKKVKLTDDIWNTEGPLDYELKRRSAEIHMHICETEVKRLKEDLEKSRKKFKSLTKKQEQLLRVAFYLLLNIAENTEVERKMRKKNVIGMLIKTLDRVNTDLLILVISFLKKLSIFRENKDSMAEDNIVEKLPRLLQNNNSDLVLSTLKLLFNLSFDAKLRGKMVRVGLLPKLVKLLAAPEIKNKSTILGLLYHLSMDDK
;
A
#
# COMPACT_ATOMS: atom_id res chain seq x y z
N TYR A 1 -34.33 -50.36 -10.11
CA TYR A 1 -34.84 -48.98 -10.01
C TYR A 1 -34.76 -48.49 -8.56
N ASP A 2 -35.23 -49.29 -7.59
CA ASP A 2 -35.25 -48.89 -6.16
C ASP A 2 -33.87 -48.74 -5.50
N GLN A 3 -32.90 -49.58 -5.90
CA GLN A 3 -31.58 -49.59 -5.25
C GLN A 3 -30.76 -48.31 -5.48
N TRP A 4 -30.94 -47.64 -6.63
CA TRP A 4 -30.28 -46.37 -6.92
C TRP A 4 -30.95 -45.19 -6.19
N LYS A 5 -32.27 -45.28 -6.01
CA LYS A 5 -33.07 -44.29 -5.27
C LYS A 5 -32.68 -44.26 -3.80
N ASP A 6 -32.51 -45.44 -3.19
CA ASP A 6 -32.06 -45.58 -1.80
C ASP A 6 -30.63 -45.08 -1.58
N ASP A 7 -29.72 -45.35 -2.51
CA ASP A 7 -28.33 -44.93 -2.41
C ASP A 7 -28.18 -43.40 -2.54
N MET A 8 -28.93 -42.77 -3.45
CA MET A 8 -28.99 -41.31 -3.58
C MET A 8 -29.60 -40.65 -2.35
N GLU A 9 -30.66 -41.24 -1.78
CA GLU A 9 -31.29 -40.76 -0.56
C GLU A 9 -30.33 -40.83 0.65
N LYS A 10 -29.50 -41.86 0.72
CA LYS A 10 -28.45 -42.00 1.73
C LYS A 10 -27.39 -40.88 1.64
N ARG A 11 -26.93 -40.57 0.42
CA ARG A 11 -25.96 -39.49 0.17
C ARG A 11 -26.54 -38.11 0.46
N ARG A 12 -27.82 -37.90 0.13
CA ARG A 12 -28.54 -36.66 0.44
C ARG A 12 -28.55 -36.40 1.94
N ARG A 13 -28.98 -37.38 2.75
CA ARG A 13 -28.99 -37.24 4.22
C ARG A 13 -27.62 -36.97 4.78
N HIS A 14 -26.58 -37.63 4.25
CA HIS A 14 -25.20 -37.39 4.66
C HIS A 14 -24.79 -35.94 4.39
N PHE A 15 -25.08 -35.41 3.19
CA PHE A 15 -24.79 -34.02 2.83
C PHE A 15 -25.52 -33.01 3.73
N GLU A 16 -26.82 -33.21 3.97
CA GLU A 16 -27.64 -32.32 4.81
C GLU A 16 -27.16 -32.32 6.28
N THR A 17 -26.77 -33.50 6.79
CA THR A 17 -26.24 -33.65 8.16
C THR A 17 -24.85 -33.01 8.30
N SER A 18 -24.00 -33.11 7.28
CA SER A 18 -22.64 -32.55 7.33
C SER A 18 -22.57 -31.04 7.11
N THR A 19 -23.48 -30.47 6.32
CA THR A 19 -23.42 -29.05 5.93
C THR A 19 -24.49 -28.18 6.56
N GLY A 20 -25.53 -28.77 7.14
CA GLY A 20 -26.70 -28.06 7.67
C GLY A 20 -27.59 -27.44 6.59
N LEU A 21 -27.28 -27.64 5.31
CA LEU A 21 -28.05 -27.15 4.16
C LEU A 21 -29.03 -28.22 3.71
N VAL A 22 -30.32 -27.91 3.67
CA VAL A 22 -31.37 -28.82 3.18
C VAL A 22 -31.51 -28.63 1.66
N LEU A 23 -31.38 -29.71 0.88
CA LEU A 23 -31.43 -29.65 -0.58
C LEU A 23 -32.84 -29.44 -1.12
N PHE A 24 -33.87 -29.71 -0.31
CA PHE A 24 -35.26 -29.44 -0.62
C PHE A 24 -35.86 -28.49 0.42
N PRO A 25 -36.72 -27.53 0.01
CA PRO A 25 -37.34 -26.61 0.95
C PRO A 25 -38.20 -27.39 1.96
N SER A 26 -37.98 -27.16 3.26
CA SER A 26 -38.90 -27.67 4.28
C SER A 26 -40.13 -26.76 4.30
N THR A 27 -41.23 -27.22 3.72
CA THR A 27 -42.52 -26.54 3.87
C THR A 27 -43.08 -26.86 5.24
N ASN A 28 -43.16 -25.87 6.12
CA ASN A 28 -43.95 -25.97 7.35
C ASN A 28 -45.43 -26.22 6.97
N GLY A 29 -45.99 -27.34 7.41
CA GLY A 29 -47.44 -27.63 7.39
C GLY A 29 -47.90 -28.76 6.47
N ASP A 30 -48.34 -29.85 7.09
CA ASP A 30 -49.34 -30.87 6.68
C ASP A 30 -49.72 -30.98 5.20
N ASN A 31 -48.80 -31.43 4.33
CA ASN A 31 -49.20 -32.04 3.06
C ASN A 31 -48.08 -32.90 2.46
N ASN A 32 -47.94 -34.13 2.98
CA ASN A 32 -47.05 -35.13 2.38
C ASN A 32 -47.38 -35.42 0.90
N ASP A 33 -48.65 -35.29 0.50
CA ASP A 33 -49.09 -35.54 -0.88
C ASP A 33 -48.58 -34.49 -1.89
N LYS A 34 -48.32 -33.25 -1.45
CA LYS A 34 -47.71 -32.21 -2.30
C LYS A 34 -46.22 -32.44 -2.52
N LYS A 35 -45.55 -33.03 -1.53
CA LYS A 35 -44.13 -33.43 -1.62
C LYS A 35 -43.96 -34.56 -2.63
N VAL A 36 -44.83 -35.58 -2.57
CA VAL A 36 -44.80 -36.74 -3.48
C VAL A 36 -45.09 -36.33 -4.93
N LYS A 37 -46.08 -35.46 -5.16
CA LYS A 37 -46.36 -34.91 -6.50
C LYS A 37 -45.21 -34.11 -7.08
N LEU A 38 -44.61 -33.21 -6.30
CA LEU A 38 -43.46 -32.41 -6.76
C LEU A 38 -42.26 -33.30 -7.11
N THR A 39 -42.05 -34.40 -6.36
CA THR A 39 -40.98 -35.34 -6.68
C THR A 39 -41.26 -36.16 -7.94
N ASP A 40 -42.49 -36.63 -8.16
CA ASP A 40 -42.84 -37.40 -9.37
C ASP A 40 -42.78 -36.54 -10.64
N ASP A 41 -43.18 -35.27 -10.56
CA ASP A 41 -43.10 -34.32 -11.69
C ASP A 41 -41.64 -34.04 -12.10
N ILE A 42 -40.69 -34.11 -11.16
CA ILE A 42 -39.24 -33.93 -11.40
C ILE A 42 -38.64 -35.16 -12.10
N TRP A 43 -39.15 -36.36 -11.85
CA TRP A 43 -38.65 -37.60 -12.48
C TRP A 43 -39.26 -37.84 -13.87
N ASN A 44 -40.44 -37.27 -14.14
CA ASN A 44 -41.18 -37.44 -15.39
C ASN A 44 -41.01 -36.30 -16.42
N THR A 45 -40.21 -35.27 -16.11
CA THR A 45 -39.96 -34.17 -17.05
C THR A 45 -38.86 -34.55 -18.05
N GLU A 46 -39.25 -34.68 -19.32
CA GLU A 46 -38.33 -35.01 -20.42
C GLU A 46 -37.36 -33.86 -20.70
N GLY A 47 -36.11 -34.04 -20.29
CA GLY A 47 -34.96 -33.45 -20.98
C GLY A 47 -34.06 -32.52 -20.16
N PRO A 48 -32.74 -32.53 -20.39
CA PRO A 48 -31.75 -31.74 -19.61
C PRO A 48 -31.85 -30.21 -19.76
N LEU A 49 -32.56 -29.70 -20.78
CA LEU A 49 -32.56 -28.27 -21.12
C LEU A 49 -33.39 -27.40 -20.16
N ASP A 50 -34.46 -27.94 -19.58
CA ASP A 50 -35.36 -27.15 -18.73
C ASP A 50 -34.79 -26.92 -17.33
N TYR A 51 -33.94 -27.84 -16.86
CA TYR A 51 -33.22 -27.70 -15.61
C TYR A 51 -32.15 -26.60 -15.68
N GLU A 52 -31.48 -26.44 -16.84
CA GLU A 52 -30.52 -25.34 -17.04
C GLU A 52 -31.20 -23.97 -17.09
N LEU A 53 -32.36 -23.82 -17.72
CA LEU A 53 -33.07 -22.53 -17.78
C LEU A 53 -33.58 -22.05 -16.40
N LYS A 54 -34.01 -22.99 -15.54
CA LYS A 54 -34.44 -22.67 -14.18
C LYS A 54 -33.26 -22.49 -13.23
N ARG A 55 -32.17 -23.25 -13.40
CA ARG A 55 -30.94 -23.07 -12.63
C ARG A 55 -30.19 -21.80 -13.03
N ARG A 56 -30.26 -21.36 -14.30
CA ARG A 56 -29.68 -20.09 -14.75
C ARG A 56 -30.47 -18.86 -14.26
N SER A 57 -31.77 -19.01 -14.02
CA SER A 57 -32.57 -18.01 -13.29
C SER A 57 -32.24 -17.95 -11.80
N ALA A 58 -31.69 -19.03 -11.23
CA ALA A 58 -31.25 -19.13 -9.83
C ALA A 58 -29.73 -18.96 -9.64
N GLU A 59 -28.94 -18.99 -10.72
CA GLU A 59 -27.51 -18.66 -10.75
C GLU A 59 -27.36 -17.14 -10.63
N ILE A 60 -27.42 -16.65 -9.39
CA ILE A 60 -26.61 -15.52 -8.92
C ILE A 60 -26.67 -14.30 -9.86
N HIS A 61 -27.88 -13.84 -10.21
CA HIS A 61 -28.05 -12.40 -10.28
C HIS A 61 -27.93 -11.91 -8.85
N MET A 62 -26.70 -11.62 -8.43
CA MET A 62 -26.44 -10.65 -7.37
C MET A 62 -26.99 -9.32 -7.92
N HIS A 63 -28.31 -9.17 -7.86
CA HIS A 63 -29.02 -7.98 -8.24
C HIS A 63 -28.74 -6.97 -7.12
N ILE A 64 -27.49 -6.52 -7.01
CA ILE A 64 -27.20 -5.29 -6.29
C ILE A 64 -28.02 -4.26 -7.05
N CYS A 65 -29.11 -3.83 -6.44
CA CYS A 65 -30.02 -2.89 -7.06
C CYS A 65 -29.18 -1.67 -7.48
N GLU A 66 -29.44 -1.10 -8.65
CA GLU A 66 -28.64 0.03 -9.16
C GLU A 66 -28.58 1.19 -8.15
N THR A 67 -29.65 1.32 -7.36
CA THR A 67 -29.78 2.22 -6.21
C THR A 67 -28.81 1.89 -5.06
N GLU A 68 -28.58 0.62 -4.76
CA GLU A 68 -27.66 0.15 -3.74
C GLU A 68 -26.19 0.28 -4.18
N VAL A 69 -25.89 0.00 -5.46
CA VAL A 69 -24.58 0.32 -6.07
C VAL A 69 -24.32 1.82 -5.98
N LYS A 70 -25.32 2.66 -6.30
CA LYS A 70 -25.21 4.11 -6.25
C LYS A 70 -24.98 4.61 -4.82
N ARG A 71 -25.73 4.10 -3.83
CA ARG A 71 -25.55 4.43 -2.42
C ARG A 71 -24.15 4.05 -1.90
N LEU A 72 -23.67 2.84 -2.23
CA LEU A 72 -22.34 2.39 -1.84
C LEU A 72 -21.23 3.26 -2.46
N LYS A 73 -21.39 3.68 -3.73
CA LYS A 73 -20.47 4.61 -4.39
C LYS A 73 -20.47 5.98 -3.69
N GLU A 74 -21.63 6.52 -3.34
CA GLU A 74 -21.75 7.80 -2.63
C GLU A 74 -21.11 7.75 -1.24
N ASP A 75 -21.32 6.67 -0.48
CA ASP A 75 -20.75 6.50 0.86
C ASP A 75 -19.23 6.28 0.81
N LEU A 76 -18.72 5.54 -0.19
CA LEU A 76 -17.30 5.43 -0.47
C LEU A 76 -16.70 6.79 -0.82
N GLU A 77 -17.38 7.60 -1.64
CA GLU A 77 -16.91 8.94 -1.99
C GLU A 77 -16.89 9.89 -0.79
N LYS A 78 -17.93 9.86 0.06
CA LYS A 78 -17.96 10.61 1.33
C LYS A 78 -16.81 10.19 2.25
N SER A 79 -16.59 8.88 2.41
CA SER A 79 -15.49 8.34 3.21
C SER A 79 -14.13 8.78 2.64
N ARG A 80 -13.95 8.71 1.33
CA ARG A 80 -12.74 9.17 0.63
C ARG A 80 -12.49 10.67 0.82
N LYS A 81 -13.54 11.50 0.76
CA LYS A 81 -13.46 12.95 1.03
C LYS A 81 -13.03 13.22 2.48
N LYS A 82 -13.63 12.52 3.45
CA LYS A 82 -13.24 12.60 4.87
C LYS A 82 -11.78 12.19 5.08
N PHE A 83 -11.37 11.05 4.53
CA PHE A 83 -10.00 10.56 4.61
C PHE A 83 -8.99 11.54 4.00
N LYS A 84 -9.29 12.11 2.83
CA LYS A 84 -8.45 13.14 2.19
C LYS A 84 -8.32 14.40 3.06
N SER A 85 -9.41 14.84 3.69
CA SER A 85 -9.38 15.99 4.61
C SER A 85 -8.52 15.72 5.84
N LEU A 86 -8.68 14.56 6.47
CA LEU A 86 -7.85 14.15 7.62
C LEU A 86 -6.38 14.03 7.23
N THR A 87 -6.07 13.49 6.06
CA THR A 87 -4.70 13.37 5.55
C THR A 87 -4.05 14.75 5.41
N LYS A 88 -4.75 15.74 4.84
CA LYS A 88 -4.26 17.12 4.73
C LYS A 88 -3.99 17.75 6.10
N LYS A 89 -4.90 17.58 7.05
CA LYS A 89 -4.71 18.08 8.43
C LYS A 89 -3.50 17.43 9.10
N GLN A 90 -3.31 16.13 8.90
CA GLN A 90 -2.16 15.39 9.42
C GLN A 90 -0.85 15.89 8.79
N GLU A 91 -0.81 16.09 7.47
CA GLU A 91 0.38 16.64 6.79
C GLU A 91 0.74 18.02 7.30
N GLN A 92 -0.25 18.89 7.51
CA GLN A 92 -0.03 20.22 8.07
C GLN A 92 0.49 20.15 9.51
N LEU A 93 -0.07 19.28 10.35
CA LEU A 93 0.41 19.07 11.71
C LEU A 93 1.85 18.56 11.72
N LEU A 94 2.17 17.57 10.89
CA LEU A 94 3.53 17.03 10.75
C LEU A 94 4.51 18.10 10.30
N ARG A 95 4.11 18.95 9.35
CA ARG A 95 4.95 20.05 8.87
C ARG A 95 5.29 21.03 10.00
N VAL A 96 4.30 21.46 10.78
CA VAL A 96 4.53 22.36 11.92
C VAL A 96 5.40 21.69 12.99
N ALA A 97 5.10 20.44 13.34
CA ALA A 97 5.84 19.70 14.35
C ALA A 97 7.30 19.47 13.95
N PHE A 98 7.56 19.00 12.72
CA PHE A 98 8.92 18.79 12.24
C PHE A 98 9.70 20.08 12.06
N TYR A 99 9.03 21.19 11.71
CA TYR A 99 9.69 22.48 11.64
C TYR A 99 10.15 22.96 13.02
N LEU A 100 9.30 22.81 14.04
CA LEU A 100 9.68 23.10 15.42
C LEU A 100 10.85 22.22 15.88
N LEU A 101 10.77 20.92 15.62
CA LEU A 101 11.84 19.97 15.96
C LEU A 101 13.15 20.32 15.25
N LEU A 102 13.09 20.71 13.98
CA LEU A 102 14.26 21.15 13.21
C LEU A 102 14.95 22.35 13.87
N ASN A 103 14.18 23.34 14.31
CA ASN A 103 14.71 24.55 14.94
C ASN A 103 15.36 24.22 16.29
N ILE A 104 14.71 23.43 17.15
CA ILE A 104 15.30 23.09 18.47
C ILE A 104 16.45 22.07 18.35
N ALA A 105 16.53 21.32 17.25
CA ALA A 105 17.66 20.44 16.94
C ALA A 105 18.95 21.22 16.58
N GLU A 106 18.93 22.55 16.56
CA GLU A 106 20.17 23.35 16.60
C GLU A 106 20.99 23.08 17.85
N ASN A 107 20.33 22.74 18.97
CA ASN A 107 21.00 22.29 20.17
C ASN A 107 21.34 20.80 20.09
N THR A 108 22.63 20.47 20.21
CA THR A 108 23.14 19.10 20.10
C THR A 108 22.65 18.17 21.21
N GLU A 109 22.37 18.67 22.42
CA GLU A 109 21.77 17.87 23.50
C GLU A 109 20.35 17.45 23.16
N VAL A 110 19.56 18.38 22.60
CA VAL A 110 18.21 18.11 22.15
C VAL A 110 18.24 17.11 20.99
N GLU A 111 19.16 17.29 20.05
CA GLU A 111 19.35 16.37 18.93
C GLU A 111 19.66 14.93 19.40
N ARG A 112 20.55 14.75 20.39
CA ARG A 112 20.80 13.43 20.99
C ARG A 112 19.54 12.84 21.63
N LYS A 113 18.73 13.65 22.31
CA LYS A 113 17.44 13.20 22.88
C LYS A 113 16.44 12.81 21.78
N MET A 114 16.42 13.52 20.65
CA MET A 114 15.59 13.18 19.50
C MET A 114 15.97 11.84 18.88
N ARG A 115 17.27 11.57 18.72
CA ARG A 115 17.75 10.26 18.27
C ARG A 115 17.26 9.14 19.20
N LYS A 116 17.42 9.31 20.52
CA LYS A 116 16.93 8.35 21.53
C LYS A 116 15.41 8.11 21.47
N LYS A 117 14.64 9.11 21.03
CA LYS A 117 13.19 9.02 20.83
C LYS A 117 12.79 8.54 19.43
N ASN A 118 13.74 8.06 18.62
CA ASN A 118 13.51 7.59 17.25
C ASN A 118 12.84 8.63 16.33
N VAL A 119 13.21 9.90 16.47
CA VAL A 119 12.71 10.96 15.56
C VAL A 119 13.20 10.73 14.13
N ILE A 120 14.41 10.18 13.96
CA ILE A 120 14.98 9.86 12.65
C ILE A 120 14.08 8.86 11.90
N GLY A 121 13.68 7.76 12.54
CA GLY A 121 12.79 6.79 11.91
C GLY A 121 11.41 7.37 11.57
N MET A 122 10.89 8.30 12.37
CA MET A 122 9.65 9.02 12.04
C MET A 122 9.82 9.91 10.79
N LEU A 123 10.95 10.60 10.65
CA LEU A 123 11.27 11.39 9.47
C LEU A 123 11.35 10.51 8.23
N ILE A 124 12.06 9.37 8.31
CA ILE A 124 12.21 8.43 7.20
C ILE A 124 10.87 7.83 6.77
N LYS A 125 10.01 7.43 7.72
CA LYS A 125 8.63 6.99 7.43
C LYS A 125 7.80 8.08 6.74
N THR A 126 8.03 9.35 7.10
CA THR A 126 7.31 10.47 6.47
C THR A 126 7.68 10.65 4.99
N LEU A 127 8.83 10.16 4.55
CA LEU A 127 9.22 10.21 3.13
C LEU A 127 8.25 9.45 2.23
N ASP A 128 7.44 8.51 2.76
CA ASP A 128 6.43 7.75 2.00
C ASP A 128 5.19 8.56 1.61
N ARG A 129 5.09 9.81 2.09
CA ARG A 129 4.02 10.74 1.71
C ARG A 129 4.30 11.41 0.36
N VAL A 130 3.28 12.06 -0.19
CA VAL A 130 3.34 12.72 -1.52
C VAL A 130 3.40 14.25 -1.43
N ASN A 131 3.21 14.83 -0.25
CA ASN A 131 3.22 16.27 -0.05
C ASN A 131 4.64 16.83 -0.19
N THR A 132 4.92 17.50 -1.31
CA THR A 132 6.26 18.01 -1.66
C THR A 132 6.83 18.95 -0.61
N ASP A 133 6.04 19.88 -0.06
CA ASP A 133 6.53 20.85 0.93
C ASP A 133 6.96 20.17 2.23
N LEU A 134 6.18 19.18 2.68
CA LEU A 134 6.54 18.34 3.82
C LEU A 134 7.80 17.52 3.53
N LEU A 135 7.93 16.95 2.32
CA LEU A 135 9.12 16.18 1.94
C LEU A 135 10.38 17.05 1.91
N ILE A 136 10.30 18.28 1.39
CA ILE A 136 11.43 19.23 1.39
C ILE A 136 11.89 19.51 2.83
N LEU A 137 10.95 19.77 3.73
CA LEU A 137 11.25 19.99 5.15
C LEU A 137 11.93 18.76 5.77
N VAL A 138 11.36 17.57 5.58
CA VAL A 138 11.87 16.32 6.14
C VAL A 138 13.27 16.00 5.61
N ILE A 139 13.50 16.15 4.30
CA ILE A 139 14.82 15.95 3.70
C ILE A 139 15.83 16.99 4.20
N SER A 140 15.42 18.25 4.37
CA SER A 140 16.27 19.30 4.94
C SER A 140 16.67 18.98 6.39
N PHE A 141 15.74 18.42 7.17
CA PHE A 141 16.01 17.98 8.52
C PHE A 141 16.95 16.77 8.56
N LEU A 142 16.67 15.72 7.77
CA LEU A 142 17.56 14.57 7.64
C LEU A 142 18.96 15.01 7.18
N LYS A 143 19.07 15.96 6.25
CA LYS A 143 20.36 16.52 5.81
C LYS A 143 21.12 17.16 6.97
N LYS A 144 20.47 17.96 7.82
CA LYS A 144 21.10 18.52 9.03
C LYS A 144 21.61 17.40 9.96
N LEU A 145 20.76 16.42 10.25
CA LEU A 145 21.09 15.32 11.16
C LEU A 145 22.22 14.44 10.61
N SER A 146 22.34 14.29 9.28
CA SER A 146 23.34 13.44 8.62
C SER A 146 24.79 13.91 8.74
N ILE A 147 25.03 15.06 9.38
CA ILE A 147 26.38 15.54 9.69
C ILE A 147 27.03 14.65 10.76
N PHE A 148 26.24 14.18 11.73
CA PHE A 148 26.72 13.31 12.80
C PHE A 148 26.68 11.84 12.40
N ARG A 149 27.72 11.08 12.77
CA ARG A 149 27.87 9.67 12.41
C ARG A 149 26.77 8.81 13.01
N GLU A 150 26.44 9.01 14.29
CA GLU A 150 25.43 8.22 15.01
C GLU A 150 24.04 8.37 14.38
N ASN A 151 23.75 9.55 13.84
CA ASN A 151 22.49 9.79 13.14
C ASN A 151 22.51 9.12 11.76
N LYS A 152 23.63 9.14 11.03
CA LYS A 152 23.77 8.39 9.77
C LYS A 152 23.62 6.89 9.97
N ASP A 153 24.18 6.35 11.05
CA ASP A 153 24.01 4.94 11.40
C ASP A 153 22.54 4.60 11.63
N SER A 154 21.81 5.44 12.38
CA SER A 154 20.35 5.30 12.56
C SER A 154 19.60 5.38 11.22
N MET A 155 19.97 6.29 10.32
CA MET A 155 19.36 6.38 8.98
C MET A 155 19.66 5.14 8.11
N ALA A 156 20.85 4.56 8.28
CA ALA A 156 21.28 3.36 7.55
C ALA A 156 20.49 2.12 7.98
N GLU A 157 20.20 2.00 9.27
CA GLU A 157 19.34 0.97 9.87
C GLU A 157 17.91 1.06 9.33
N ASP A 158 17.38 2.27 9.19
CA ASP A 158 16.04 2.54 8.64
C ASP A 158 15.99 2.56 7.09
N ASN A 159 17.04 2.08 6.41
CA ASN A 159 17.12 1.96 4.95
C ASN A 159 16.81 3.25 4.17
N ILE A 160 17.34 4.39 4.63
CA ILE A 160 17.13 5.69 3.99
C ILE A 160 17.43 5.66 2.48
N VAL A 161 18.48 4.98 2.04
CA VAL A 161 18.94 4.96 0.64
C VAL A 161 17.90 4.38 -0.31
N GLU A 162 17.02 3.49 0.15
CA GLU A 162 15.96 2.90 -0.68
C GLU A 162 14.80 3.88 -0.91
N LYS A 163 14.62 4.86 -0.01
CA LYS A 163 13.53 5.85 -0.06
C LYS A 163 13.84 7.05 -0.96
N LEU A 164 15.11 7.38 -1.18
CA LEU A 164 15.54 8.60 -1.88
C LEU A 164 15.39 8.58 -3.43
N PRO A 165 15.58 7.45 -4.15
CA PRO A 165 15.55 7.44 -5.62
C PRO A 165 14.23 7.88 -6.26
N ARG A 166 13.09 7.74 -5.56
CA ARG A 166 11.80 8.25 -6.03
C ARG A 166 11.69 9.77 -5.95
N LEU A 167 12.36 10.38 -4.96
CA LEU A 167 12.30 11.84 -4.74
C LEU A 167 13.05 12.60 -5.83
N LEU A 168 14.08 11.97 -6.42
CA LEU A 168 14.83 12.50 -7.56
C LEU A 168 14.02 12.58 -8.87
N GLN A 169 12.86 11.93 -8.93
CA GLN A 169 11.97 11.94 -10.10
C GLN A 169 10.86 13.00 -10.00
N ASN A 170 10.85 13.78 -8.91
CA ASN A 170 9.85 14.81 -8.69
C ASN A 170 10.14 16.05 -9.54
N ASN A 171 9.10 16.73 -10.01
CA ASN A 171 9.23 17.95 -10.83
C ASN A 171 9.70 19.17 -10.00
N ASN A 172 9.64 19.08 -8.67
CA ASN A 172 10.08 20.15 -7.80
C ASN A 172 11.62 20.14 -7.66
N SER A 173 12.26 21.17 -8.18
CA SER A 173 13.73 21.33 -8.19
C SER A 173 14.34 21.44 -6.79
N ASP A 174 13.65 22.06 -5.83
CA ASP A 174 14.13 22.22 -4.46
C ASP A 174 14.16 20.89 -3.70
N LEU A 175 13.17 20.02 -3.93
CA LEU A 175 13.15 18.67 -3.39
C LEU A 175 14.29 17.82 -3.98
N VAL A 176 14.48 17.86 -5.30
CA VAL A 176 15.58 17.14 -5.97
C VAL A 176 16.92 17.63 -5.43
N LEU A 177 17.13 18.95 -5.33
CA LEU A 177 18.34 19.56 -4.79
C LEU A 177 18.61 19.12 -3.35
N SER A 178 17.61 19.24 -2.47
CA SER A 178 17.75 18.86 -1.08
C SER A 178 18.06 17.37 -0.93
N THR A 179 17.45 16.53 -1.78
CA THR A 179 17.71 15.08 -1.84
C THR A 179 19.14 14.78 -2.27
N LEU A 180 19.65 15.46 -3.30
CA LEU A 180 21.05 15.30 -3.76
C LEU A 180 22.05 15.70 -2.66
N LYS A 181 21.79 16.78 -1.91
CA LYS A 181 22.62 17.19 -0.78
C LYS A 181 22.62 16.18 0.36
N LEU A 182 21.46 15.59 0.68
CA LEU A 182 21.39 14.51 1.67
C LEU A 182 22.17 13.29 1.18
N LEU A 183 21.97 12.85 -0.07
CA LEU A 183 22.74 11.77 -0.67
C LEU A 183 24.24 12.03 -0.59
N PHE A 184 24.69 13.27 -0.86
CA PHE A 184 26.09 13.65 -0.76
C PHE A 184 26.63 13.45 0.66
N ASN A 185 25.91 13.91 1.70
CA ASN A 185 26.31 13.66 3.09
C ASN A 185 26.37 12.16 3.45
N LEU A 186 25.43 11.37 2.95
CA LEU A 186 25.38 9.93 3.18
C LEU A 186 26.50 9.18 2.41
N SER A 187 26.94 9.69 1.27
CA SER A 187 27.99 9.06 0.45
C SER A 187 29.38 9.05 1.09
N PHE A 188 29.60 9.78 2.18
CA PHE A 188 30.82 9.65 2.97
C PHE A 188 30.92 8.29 3.68
N ASP A 189 29.81 7.55 3.83
CA ASP A 189 29.79 6.20 4.38
C ASP A 189 29.88 5.14 3.26
N ALA A 190 30.90 4.28 3.31
CA ALA A 190 31.14 3.24 2.31
C ALA A 190 30.01 2.20 2.20
N LYS A 191 29.37 1.83 3.32
CA LYS A 191 28.25 0.89 3.31
C LYS A 191 27.05 1.51 2.60
N LEU A 192 26.80 2.80 2.83
CA LEU A 192 25.73 3.52 2.16
C LEU A 192 26.02 3.73 0.67
N ARG A 193 27.26 4.02 0.27
CA ARG A 193 27.66 4.07 -1.16
C ARG A 193 27.36 2.75 -1.87
N GLY A 194 27.75 1.62 -1.28
CA GLY A 194 27.42 0.31 -1.81
C GLY A 194 25.90 0.10 -1.96
N LYS A 195 25.09 0.55 -0.99
CA LYS A 195 23.61 0.54 -1.11
C LYS A 195 23.14 1.44 -2.26
N MET A 196 23.71 2.64 -2.44
CA MET A 196 23.33 3.59 -3.49
C MET A 196 23.51 3.01 -4.89
N VAL A 197 24.63 2.32 -5.12
CA VAL A 197 24.88 1.64 -6.41
C VAL A 197 23.84 0.54 -6.64
N ARG A 198 23.58 -0.30 -5.63
CA ARG A 198 22.60 -1.41 -5.73
C ARG A 198 21.17 -0.95 -6.03
N VAL A 199 20.74 0.19 -5.50
CA VAL A 199 19.39 0.74 -5.78
C VAL A 199 19.32 1.49 -7.12
N GLY A 200 20.37 1.43 -7.95
CA GLY A 200 20.38 2.04 -9.29
C GLY A 200 20.46 3.56 -9.26
N LEU A 201 21.17 4.15 -8.29
CA LEU A 201 21.32 5.60 -8.20
C LEU A 201 22.22 6.16 -9.32
N LEU A 202 23.23 5.41 -9.76
CA LEU A 202 24.24 5.88 -10.71
C LEU A 202 23.64 6.28 -12.08
N PRO A 203 22.80 5.47 -12.75
CA PRO A 203 22.14 5.90 -13.99
C PRO A 203 21.26 7.16 -13.80
N LYS A 204 20.62 7.31 -12.62
CA LYS A 204 19.79 8.49 -12.32
C LYS A 204 20.64 9.76 -12.19
N LEU A 205 21.79 9.68 -11.51
CA LEU A 205 22.71 10.80 -11.36
C LEU A 205 23.30 11.25 -12.71
N VAL A 206 23.68 10.31 -13.57
CA VAL A 206 24.17 10.60 -14.93
C VAL A 206 23.09 11.29 -15.76
N LYS A 207 21.84 10.79 -15.72
CA LYS A 207 20.71 11.44 -16.40
C LYS A 207 20.46 12.86 -15.90
N LEU A 208 20.51 13.08 -14.59
CA LEU A 208 20.36 14.40 -13.99
C LEU A 208 21.50 15.35 -14.40
N LEU A 209 22.75 14.86 -14.49
CA LEU A 209 23.90 15.66 -14.92
C LEU A 209 23.77 16.17 -16.36
N ALA A 210 23.17 15.36 -17.25
CA ALA A 210 22.92 15.70 -18.63
C ALA A 210 21.79 16.73 -18.83
N ALA A 211 21.00 17.03 -17.80
CA ALA A 211 19.92 18.02 -17.89
C ALA A 211 20.50 19.45 -17.97
N PRO A 212 20.05 20.27 -18.94
CA PRO A 212 20.62 21.61 -19.17
C PRO A 212 20.42 22.58 -18.01
N GLU A 213 19.28 22.49 -17.31
CA GLU A 213 18.85 23.43 -16.27
C GLU A 213 19.34 23.07 -14.85
N ILE A 214 20.27 22.12 -14.70
CA ILE A 214 20.61 21.63 -13.36
C ILE A 214 21.61 22.53 -12.63
N LYS A 215 21.13 23.18 -11.56
CA LYS A 215 21.92 24.13 -10.75
C LYS A 215 23.04 23.49 -9.91
N ASN A 216 23.04 22.16 -9.75
CA ASN A 216 23.87 21.46 -8.74
C ASN A 216 24.81 20.42 -9.32
N LYS A 217 25.41 20.72 -10.49
CA LYS A 217 26.36 19.81 -11.14
C LYS A 217 27.52 19.42 -10.23
N SER A 218 28.03 20.35 -9.40
CA SER A 218 29.12 20.06 -8.45
C SER A 218 28.76 18.98 -7.44
N THR A 219 27.54 19.02 -6.87
CA THR A 219 27.07 17.98 -5.92
C THR A 219 26.93 16.62 -6.61
N ILE A 220 26.44 16.60 -7.84
CA ILE A 220 26.29 15.36 -8.62
C ILE A 220 27.67 14.78 -8.97
N LEU A 221 28.62 15.61 -9.42
CA LEU A 221 29.98 15.18 -9.71
C LEU A 221 30.71 14.67 -8.46
N GLY A 222 30.58 15.38 -7.32
CA GLY A 222 31.13 14.92 -6.06
C GLY A 222 30.52 13.61 -5.58
N LEU A 223 29.21 13.42 -5.77
CA LEU A 223 28.55 12.14 -5.54
C LEU A 223 29.12 11.03 -6.42
N LEU A 224 29.23 11.25 -7.73
CA LEU A 224 29.77 10.27 -8.67
C LEU A 224 31.22 9.91 -8.33
N TYR A 225 32.03 10.90 -7.93
CA TYR A 225 33.39 10.69 -7.45
C TYR A 225 33.43 9.83 -6.18
N HIS A 226 32.60 10.12 -5.19
CA HIS A 226 32.53 9.27 -4.00
C HIS A 226 32.15 7.83 -4.34
N LEU A 227 31.18 7.65 -5.25
CA LEU A 227 30.76 6.32 -5.70
C LEU A 227 31.83 5.59 -6.52
N SER A 228 32.77 6.30 -7.15
CA SER A 228 33.89 5.69 -7.88
C SER A 228 35.10 5.36 -7.00
N MET A 229 35.15 5.84 -5.75
CA MET A 229 36.27 5.56 -4.85
C MET A 229 36.23 4.14 -4.24
N ASP A 230 35.08 3.47 -4.32
CA ASP A 230 34.96 2.09 -3.86
C ASP A 230 35.39 1.13 -4.98
N ASP A 231 36.69 0.85 -5.07
CA ASP A 231 37.20 -0.26 -5.86
C ASP A 231 36.69 -1.58 -5.25
N LYS A 232 35.88 -2.32 -6.01
CA LYS A 232 35.49 -3.70 -5.69
C LYS A 232 35.69 -4.59 -6.91
#